data_AF-A0A661KHE4-F1
#
_entry.id   AF-A0A661KHE4-F1
#
_cell.length_a   1.000
_cell.length_b   1.000
_cell.length_c   1.000
_cell.angle_alpha   90.00
_cell.angle_beta   90.00
_cell.angle_gamma   90.00
#
_symmetry.space_group_name_H-M   'P 1'
#
loop_
_entity.id
_entity.type
_entity.pdbx_description
1 polymer ?
#
loop_
_entity_poly.entity_id
_entity_poly.type
_entity_poly.pdbx_seq_one_letter_code
_entity_poly.pdbx_strand_id
1 'polypeptide(L)'
;MEYRVVFDLNNETYRIERGNQPSGSSVWTQEGDTFSAPKGVNIVNTDFPNHTIRFNPNGTSSSSSSSDSIYTNNSKGKQYRIRVAPSGGISMSEGWS
;
A
#
# COMPACT_ATOMS: atom_id res chain seq x y z
N MET A 1 11.11 13.02 -5.44
CA MET A 1 9.65 13.20 -5.60
C MET A 1 8.95 12.24 -4.65
N GLU A 2 7.75 12.58 -4.21
CA GLU A 2 6.92 11.64 -3.45
C GLU A 2 6.27 10.63 -4.40
N TYR A 3 6.05 9.42 -3.87
CA TYR A 3 5.34 8.35 -4.55
C TYR A 3 4.24 7.83 -3.64
N ARG A 4 3.13 7.36 -4.20
CA ARG A 4 2.11 6.67 -3.41
C ARG A 4 1.60 5.44 -4.13
N VAL A 5 1.22 4.43 -3.34
CA VAL A 5 0.47 3.29 -3.82
C VAL A 5 -0.99 3.54 -3.47
N VAL A 6 -1.86 3.43 -4.47
CA VAL A 6 -3.32 3.54 -4.29
C VAL A 6 -3.94 2.19 -4.56
N PHE A 7 -4.65 1.65 -3.57
CA PHE A 7 -5.37 0.40 -3.68
C PHE A 7 -6.83 0.67 -4.06
N ASP A 8 -7.34 -0.08 -5.03
CA ASP A 8 -8.76 -0.17 -5.34
C ASP A 8 -9.25 -1.55 -4.88
N LEU A 9 -9.88 -1.57 -3.71
CA LEU A 9 -10.36 -2.80 -3.09
C LEU A 9 -11.60 -3.38 -3.78
N ASN A 10 -12.34 -2.57 -4.54
CA ASN A 10 -13.51 -3.06 -5.27
C ASN A 10 -13.09 -3.86 -6.50
N ASN A 11 -12.02 -3.42 -7.16
CA ASN A 11 -11.47 -4.08 -8.34
C ASN A 11 -10.26 -4.98 -8.01
N GLU A 12 -9.87 -5.07 -6.73
CA GLU A 12 -8.69 -5.81 -6.24
C GLU A 12 -7.39 -5.47 -7.01
N THR A 13 -7.21 -4.18 -7.28
CA THR A 13 -6.04 -3.66 -8.00
C THR A 13 -5.28 -2.63 -7.17
N TYR A 14 -4.06 -2.33 -7.60
CA TYR A 14 -3.27 -1.23 -7.07
C TYR A 14 -2.46 -0.58 -8.18
N ARG A 15 -2.14 0.69 -8.00
CA ARG A 15 -1.28 1.44 -8.94
C ARG A 15 -0.33 2.33 -8.18
N ILE A 16 0.74 2.72 -8.85
CA ILE A 16 1.70 3.70 -8.35
C ILE A 16 1.33 5.06 -8.94
N GLU A 17 1.38 6.09 -8.11
CA GLU A 17 1.24 7.47 -8.55
C GLU A 17 2.44 8.30 -8.09
N ARG A 18 2.92 9.16 -8.98
CA ARG A 18 4.00 10.11 -8.72
C ARG A 18 3.44 11.48 -8.38
N GLY A 19 3.94 12.07 -7.30
CA GLY A 19 3.63 13.42 -6.90
C GLY A 19 4.40 14.46 -7.71
N ASN A 20 3.78 15.63 -7.92
CA ASN A 20 4.41 16.74 -8.64
C ASN A 20 5.51 17.47 -7.86
N GLN A 21 5.69 17.18 -6.56
CA GLN A 21 6.67 17.85 -5.71
C GLN A 21 7.54 16.85 -4.91
N PRO A 22 8.71 17.27 -4.40
CA PRO A 22 9.51 16.48 -3.47
C PRO A 22 8.86 16.27 -2.10
N SER A 23 7.94 17.16 -1.69
CA SER A 23 7.19 17.08 -0.45
C SER A 23 5.89 17.85 -0.60
N GLY A 24 4.79 17.34 -0.03
CA GLY A 24 3.51 18.05 -0.01
C GLY A 24 2.81 18.11 -1.38
N SER A 25 2.99 17.09 -2.22
CA SER A 25 2.40 17.04 -3.57
C SER A 25 0.87 17.17 -3.53
N SER A 26 0.35 18.11 -4.29
CA SER A 26 -1.09 18.34 -4.48
C SER A 26 -1.65 17.70 -5.75
N VAL A 27 -0.78 17.35 -6.70
CA VAL A 27 -1.15 16.69 -7.96
C VAL A 27 -0.42 15.35 -8.03
N TRP A 28 -1.17 14.32 -8.42
CA TRP A 28 -0.70 12.95 -8.52
C TRP A 28 -1.04 12.40 -9.90
N THR A 29 -0.06 11.79 -10.55
CA THR A 29 -0.22 11.17 -11.87
C THR A 29 0.18 9.71 -11.78
N GLN A 30 -0.61 8.82 -12.37
CA GLN A 30 -0.27 7.40 -12.44
C GLN A 30 1.09 7.22 -13.13
N GLU A 31 1.93 6.38 -12.54
CA GLU A 31 3.21 5.96 -13.10
C GLU A 31 3.17 4.45 -13.37
N GLY A 32 3.25 4.09 -14.65
CA GLY A 32 3.11 2.71 -15.10
C GLY A 32 1.66 2.24 -15.15
N ASP A 33 1.49 0.93 -15.02
CA ASP A 33 0.21 0.25 -15.19
C ASP A 33 -0.58 0.11 -13.88
N THR A 34 -1.82 -0.34 -14.02
CA THR A 34 -2.60 -0.88 -12.90
C THR A 34 -2.28 -2.35 -12.74
N PHE A 35 -1.97 -2.76 -11.51
CA PHE A 35 -1.60 -4.13 -11.16
C PHE A 35 -2.74 -4.81 -10.43
N SER A 36 -2.93 -6.10 -10.67
CA SER A 36 -3.83 -6.94 -9.88
C SER A 36 -3.02 -7.81 -8.93
N ALA A 37 -3.64 -8.22 -7.82
CA ALA A 37 -3.05 -9.26 -6.99
C ALA A 37 -2.84 -10.55 -7.81
N PRO A 38 -1.78 -11.34 -7.54
CA PRO A 38 -1.57 -12.62 -8.20
C PRO A 38 -2.77 -13.55 -8.02
N LYS A 39 -3.01 -14.45 -8.99
CA LYS A 39 -4.11 -15.42 -8.92
C LYS A 39 -4.10 -16.17 -7.58
N GLY A 40 -5.24 -16.14 -6.89
CA GLY A 40 -5.42 -16.82 -5.61
C GLY A 40 -4.92 -16.03 -4.40
N VAL A 41 -4.61 -14.74 -4.56
CA VAL A 41 -4.38 -13.76 -3.49
C VAL A 41 -5.40 -12.65 -3.63
N ASN A 42 -6.07 -12.28 -2.54
CA ASN A 42 -7.00 -11.17 -2.50
C ASN A 42 -6.46 -10.08 -1.56
N ILE A 43 -6.63 -8.81 -1.93
CA ILE A 43 -6.36 -7.68 -1.04
C ILE A 43 -7.67 -7.35 -0.33
N VAL A 44 -7.74 -7.66 0.96
CA VAL A 44 -8.98 -7.59 1.75
C VAL A 44 -9.23 -6.19 2.26
N ASN A 45 -8.20 -5.54 2.80
CA ASN A 45 -8.31 -4.20 3.39
C ASN A 45 -6.93 -3.54 3.54
N THR A 46 -6.91 -2.25 3.88
CA THR A 46 -5.72 -1.52 4.33
C THR A 46 -6.06 -0.63 5.53
N ASP A 47 -5.12 -0.42 6.45
CA ASP A 47 -5.27 0.59 7.51
C ASP A 47 -5.09 2.03 7.02
N PHE A 48 -4.59 2.20 5.79
CA PHE A 48 -4.23 3.52 5.28
C PHE A 48 -5.46 4.34 4.89
N PRO A 49 -5.53 5.64 5.26
CA PRO A 49 -6.59 6.53 4.85
C PRO A 49 -6.77 6.55 3.33
N ASN A 50 -8.02 6.45 2.87
CA ASN A 50 -8.37 6.37 1.45
C ASN A 50 -7.62 5.27 0.67
N HIS A 51 -7.26 4.18 1.35
CA HIS A 51 -6.51 3.07 0.78
C HIS A 51 -5.25 3.52 0.04
N THR A 52 -4.53 4.47 0.61
CA THR A 52 -3.39 5.12 -0.03
C THR A 52 -2.22 5.25 0.94
N ILE A 53 -1.04 4.76 0.54
CA ILE A 53 0.20 4.91 1.31
C ILE A 53 1.23 5.67 0.49
N ARG A 54 1.66 6.84 1.00
CA ARG A 54 2.73 7.66 0.43
C ARG A 54 4.10 7.28 1.01
N PHE A 55 5.11 7.26 0.15
CA PHE A 55 6.53 7.19 0.44
C PHE A 55 7.21 8.51 0.07
N ASN A 56 8.03 9.01 1.00
CA ASN A 56 8.72 10.29 0.87
C ASN A 56 10.14 10.06 0.33
N PRO A 57 10.79 11.08 -0.32
CA PRO A 57 12.12 10.91 -0.91
C PRO A 57 13.23 10.50 0.07
N ASN A 58 13.04 10.77 1.37
CA ASN A 58 13.99 10.39 2.43
C ASN A 58 13.81 8.94 2.90
N GLY A 59 12.96 8.15 2.24
CA GLY A 59 12.70 6.75 2.55
C GLY A 59 11.62 6.53 3.60
N THR A 60 11.05 7.56 4.22
CA THR A 60 9.94 7.38 5.19
C THR A 60 8.61 7.18 4.48
N SER A 61 7.58 6.76 5.22
CA SER A 61 6.21 6.64 4.72
C SER A 61 5.23 7.53 5.49
N SER A 62 4.02 7.66 4.95
CA SER A 62 2.88 8.33 5.60
C SER A 62 2.10 7.41 6.55
N SER A 63 2.60 6.19 6.78
CA SER A 63 2.05 5.29 7.81
C SER A 63 2.07 5.98 9.18
N SER A 64 1.01 5.77 9.95
CA SER A 64 0.83 6.39 11.27
C SER A 64 1.43 5.53 12.39
N SER A 65 1.52 4.22 12.16
CA SER A 65 2.01 3.24 13.13
C SER A 65 2.84 2.15 12.45
N SER A 66 3.78 1.55 13.18
CA SER A 66 4.51 0.36 12.71
C SER A 66 3.60 -0.88 12.54
N SER A 67 2.34 -0.81 12.99
CA SER A 67 1.33 -1.84 12.81
C SER A 67 0.47 -1.68 11.55
N ASP A 68 0.44 -0.51 10.92
CA ASP A 68 -0.47 -0.24 9.79
C ASP A 68 -0.14 -1.18 8.63
N SER A 69 -1.19 -1.82 8.11
CA SER A 69 -1.07 -3.00 7.28
C SER A 69 -1.91 -2.95 6.01
N ILE A 70 -1.48 -3.74 5.03
CA ILE A 70 -2.29 -4.27 3.94
C ILE A 70 -2.63 -5.70 4.34
N TYR A 71 -3.91 -6.05 4.29
CA TYR A 71 -4.40 -7.37 4.68
C TYR A 71 -4.69 -8.20 3.43
N THR A 72 -4.01 -9.33 3.25
CA THR A 72 -4.21 -10.22 2.11
C THR A 72 -4.53 -11.65 2.50
N ASN A 73 -5.54 -12.26 1.88
CA ASN A 73 -5.81 -13.68 2.09
C ASN A 73 -5.47 -14.46 0.82
N ASN A 74 -5.29 -15.76 0.95
CA ASN A 74 -5.11 -16.62 -0.21
C ASN A 74 -6.27 -17.61 -0.37
N SER A 75 -6.32 -18.28 -1.52
CA SER A 75 -7.35 -19.27 -1.86
C SER A 75 -7.39 -20.50 -0.94
N LYS A 76 -6.41 -20.65 -0.04
CA LYS A 76 -6.36 -21.71 0.98
C LYS A 76 -6.87 -21.21 2.34
N GLY A 77 -7.38 -19.99 2.43
CA GLY A 77 -7.89 -19.39 3.66
C GLY A 77 -6.80 -18.86 4.61
N LYS A 78 -5.52 -18.84 4.19
CA LYS A 78 -4.47 -18.22 4.99
C LYS A 78 -4.51 -16.71 4.87
N GLN A 79 -4.16 -16.03 5.94
CA GLN A 79 -4.16 -14.57 6.07
C GLN A 79 -2.72 -14.07 6.27
N TYR A 80 -2.35 -12.96 5.63
CA TYR A 80 -1.04 -12.31 5.71
C TYR A 80 -1.13 -10.78 5.77
N ARG A 81 -0.58 -10.17 6.83
CA ARG A 81 -0.46 -8.72 6.85
C ARG A 81 0.91 -8.27 6.35
N ILE A 82 0.90 -7.29 5.46
CA ILE A 82 2.08 -6.58 4.97
C ILE A 82 2.09 -5.23 5.69
N ARG A 83 3.00 -5.06 6.65
CA ARG A 83 3.15 -3.82 7.42
C ARG A 83 4.04 -2.85 6.67
N VAL A 84 3.66 -1.58 6.71
CA VAL A 84 4.50 -0.46 6.25
C VAL A 84 4.72 0.46 7.44
N ALA A 85 5.96 0.52 7.93
CA ALA A 85 6.29 1.37 9.07
C ALA A 85 6.47 2.85 8.65
N PRO A 86 6.34 3.81 9.58
CA PRO A 86 6.63 5.22 9.31
C PRO A 86 8.07 5.44 8.80
N SER A 87 9.02 4.58 9.18
CA SER A 87 10.39 4.59 8.67
C SER A 87 10.54 4.12 7.21
N GLY A 88 9.45 3.69 6.58
CA GLY A 88 9.43 3.07 5.24
C GLY A 88 9.79 1.59 5.22
N GLY A 89 10.11 1.00 6.37
CA GLY A 89 10.35 -0.44 6.48
C GLY A 89 9.10 -1.23 6.11
N ILE A 90 9.27 -2.25 5.26
CA ILE A 90 8.19 -3.15 4.83
C ILE A 90 8.47 -4.54 5.38
N SER A 91 7.47 -5.17 6.00
CA SER A 91 7.59 -6.53 6.51
C SER A 91 6.28 -7.29 6.32
N MET A 92 6.35 -8.61 6.30
CA MET A 92 5.19 -9.48 6.16
C MET A 92 5.15 -10.49 7.30
N SER A 93 3.94 -10.78 7.79
CA SER A 93 3.72 -11.89 8.72
C SER A 93 2.42 -12.61 8.42
N GLU A 94 2.39 -13.92 8.67
CA GLU A 94 1.14 -14.69 8.67
C GLU A 94 0.24 -14.25 9.84
N GLY A 95 -1.06 -14.18 9.58
CA GLY A 95 -2.12 -13.87 10.53
C GLY A 95 -2.34 -12.38 10.79
N TRP A 96 -3.61 -12.05 10.97
CA TRP A 96 -4.11 -10.86 11.64
C TRP A 96 -5.36 -11.27 12.42
N SER A 97 -5.46 -10.81 13.65
CA SER A 97 -6.56 -11.11 14.57
C SER A 97 -7.16 -9.80 15.05
#